data_AF-A0A3N7ZPG1-F1
#
_entry.id   AF-A0A3N7ZPG1-F1
#
_cell.length_a   1.000
_cell.length_b   1.000
_cell.length_c   1.000
_cell.angle_alpha   90.00
_cell.angle_beta   90.00
_cell.angle_gamma   90.00
#
_symmetry.space_group_name_H-M   'P 1'
#
loop_
_entity.id
_entity.type
_entity.pdbx_description
1 polymer ?
#
loop_
_entity_poly.entity_id
_entity_poly.type
_entity_poly.pdbx_seq_one_letter_code
_entity_poly.pdbx_strand_id
1 'polypeptide(L)'
;MTIMPPDYVFTMTALTHALPSVPSAAPTIAGLPATVFGNVVSGVVGSVITLLGVLFSNWHNRRLKRDELGHAAAQRDREREMALRRDVFLPAVEAGLVMQSSIGAVTNLEMSVATVVERFQASNATFAKVAVVGAQETVTACQQLSAGLGAAFTDLSLQRGTLQQYQNRLAELDRYIAIHEGLRDSWIKVQQDLVAKGEKSAEIWTAARGHFTQHMNEINKALTERGNVIQSRDLKQLEANELLAKQLELLSPLFPPALFAMRRELQLPLDEQSFLERHMDLRAQQLAVFKDALGKARAALAHAAQGQTEAK
;
A
#
# COMPACT_ATOMS: atom_id res chain seq x y z
N MET A 1 26.14 9.13 -53.13
CA MET A 1 24.72 9.41 -53.46
C MET A 1 24.56 10.91 -53.36
N THR A 2 24.93 11.75 -54.34
CA THR A 2 24.59 11.71 -55.79
C THR A 2 23.07 11.57 -55.92
N ILE A 3 22.32 12.63 -56.23
CA ILE A 3 22.09 13.18 -57.59
C ILE A 3 21.66 14.67 -57.50
N MET A 4 22.40 15.55 -58.19
CA MET A 4 21.92 16.73 -58.97
C MET A 4 21.73 16.24 -60.44
N PRO A 5 21.13 16.93 -61.46
CA PRO A 5 20.74 18.36 -61.67
C PRO A 5 19.46 18.48 -62.60
N PRO A 6 19.31 19.33 -63.66
CA PRO A 6 19.65 20.74 -63.97
C PRO A 6 18.45 21.61 -64.50
N ASP A 7 18.70 22.92 -64.66
CA ASP A 7 18.27 23.86 -65.72
C ASP A 7 16.90 23.77 -66.43
N TYR A 8 16.17 24.89 -66.46
CA TYR A 8 15.56 25.38 -67.71
C TYR A 8 15.54 26.92 -67.74
N VAL A 9 16.58 27.46 -68.38
CA VAL A 9 16.60 28.78 -69.02
C VAL A 9 15.73 28.68 -70.27
N PHE A 10 14.70 29.53 -70.39
CA PHE A 10 14.03 29.80 -71.67
C PHE A 10 14.11 31.29 -71.98
N THR A 11 15.19 31.64 -72.69
CA THR A 11 15.24 32.81 -73.56
C THR A 11 14.52 32.46 -74.86
N MET A 12 13.49 33.22 -75.25
CA MET A 12 13.19 33.41 -76.66
C MET A 12 12.84 34.86 -76.99
N THR A 13 13.71 35.37 -77.84
CA THR A 13 13.78 36.64 -78.53
C THR A 13 12.66 36.74 -79.59
N ALA A 14 12.11 37.96 -79.71
CA ALA A 14 11.67 38.64 -80.93
C ALA A 14 10.66 38.00 -81.92
N LEU A 15 9.54 38.71 -82.13
CA LEU A 15 8.99 39.11 -83.45
C LEU A 15 7.74 39.98 -83.24
N THR A 16 7.88 41.29 -83.06
CA THR A 16 7.54 42.32 -84.07
C THR A 16 6.51 41.91 -85.12
N HIS A 17 5.25 42.31 -84.92
CA HIS A 17 4.41 42.74 -86.03
C HIS A 17 3.72 44.07 -85.65
N ALA A 18 4.12 45.12 -86.38
CA ALA A 18 3.57 46.45 -86.30
C ALA A 18 2.14 46.47 -86.86
N LEU A 19 1.20 46.98 -86.07
CA LEU A 19 -0.05 47.55 -86.56
C LEU A 19 -0.09 49.01 -86.10
N PRO A 20 -0.35 49.97 -86.99
CA PRO A 20 -0.48 51.37 -86.62
C PRO A 20 -1.80 51.57 -85.86
N SER A 21 -1.73 51.68 -84.53
CA SER A 21 -2.86 52.15 -83.74
C SER A 21 -2.97 53.66 -83.87
N VAL A 22 -4.04 54.09 -84.52
CA VAL A 22 -4.59 55.45 -84.57
C VAL A 22 -4.40 56.19 -83.23
N PRO A 23 -3.99 57.48 -83.21
CA PRO A 23 -3.87 58.26 -81.99
C PRO A 23 -5.27 58.60 -81.47
N SER A 24 -5.85 57.66 -80.70
CA SER A 24 -6.96 57.95 -79.81
C SER A 24 -6.41 58.80 -78.66
N ALA A 25 -6.97 60.00 -78.49
CA ALA A 25 -6.63 60.91 -77.41
C ALA A 25 -6.53 60.15 -76.08
N ALA A 26 -5.36 60.21 -75.44
CA ALA A 26 -5.12 59.54 -74.17
C ALA A 26 -6.20 60.03 -73.19
N PRO A 27 -7.06 59.14 -72.67
CA PRO A 27 -8.18 59.56 -71.84
C PRO A 27 -7.63 60.11 -70.53
N THR A 28 -7.64 61.43 -70.39
CA THR A 28 -7.29 62.10 -69.14
C THR A 28 -8.46 61.94 -68.19
N ILE A 29 -8.35 61.03 -67.23
CA ILE A 29 -9.34 60.90 -66.15
C ILE A 29 -8.87 61.84 -65.03
N ALA A 30 -9.64 62.90 -64.78
CA ALA A 30 -9.38 63.90 -63.73
C ALA A 30 -8.02 64.64 -63.83
N GLY A 31 -7.49 64.86 -65.05
CA GLY A 31 -6.32 65.72 -65.28
C GLY A 31 -4.94 65.06 -65.18
N LEU A 32 -4.87 63.74 -64.95
CA LEU A 32 -3.62 62.97 -64.97
C LEU A 32 -3.58 61.98 -66.16
N PRO A 33 -2.38 61.62 -66.69
CA PRO A 33 -2.25 60.56 -67.68
C PRO A 33 -2.84 59.25 -67.13
N ALA A 34 -3.69 58.56 -67.91
CA ALA A 34 -4.38 57.33 -67.50
C ALA A 34 -3.44 56.26 -66.89
N THR A 35 -2.18 56.23 -67.32
CA THR A 35 -1.13 55.34 -66.81
C THR A 35 -0.73 55.63 -65.37
N VAL A 36 -0.66 56.90 -64.97
CA VAL A 36 -0.31 57.30 -63.60
C VAL A 36 -1.49 57.06 -62.66
N PHE A 37 -2.71 57.38 -63.10
CA PHE A 37 -3.93 57.10 -62.34
C PHE A 37 -4.12 55.60 -62.13
N GLY A 38 -3.91 54.79 -63.18
CA GLY A 38 -3.94 53.34 -63.12
C GLY A 38 -2.96 52.76 -62.10
N ASN A 39 -1.71 53.24 -62.07
CA ASN A 39 -0.67 52.78 -61.14
C ASN A 39 -0.95 53.15 -59.68
N VAL A 40 -1.48 54.36 -59.43
CA VAL A 40 -1.84 54.80 -58.07
C VAL A 40 -3.05 54.02 -57.57
N VAL A 41 -4.10 53.87 -58.38
CA VAL A 41 -5.27 53.07 -58.02
C VAL A 41 -4.91 51.60 -57.82
N SER A 42 -4.08 51.00 -58.69
CA SER A 42 -3.62 49.63 -58.51
C SER A 42 -2.74 49.45 -57.28
N GLY A 43 -1.90 50.43 -56.93
CA GLY A 43 -1.08 50.42 -55.72
C GLY A 43 -1.90 50.54 -54.44
N VAL A 44 -2.93 51.39 -54.42
CA VAL A 44 -3.86 51.52 -53.29
C VAL A 44 -4.71 50.26 -53.14
N VAL A 45 -5.29 49.76 -54.22
CA VAL A 45 -6.08 48.52 -54.19
C VAL A 45 -5.21 47.33 -53.77
N GLY A 46 -3.99 47.23 -54.31
CA GLY A 46 -3.03 46.20 -53.93
C GLY A 46 -2.63 46.26 -52.45
N SER A 47 -2.41 47.45 -51.88
CA SER A 47 -2.06 47.60 -50.46
C SER A 47 -3.22 47.32 -49.51
N VAL A 48 -4.47 47.66 -49.89
CA VAL A 48 -5.67 47.29 -49.11
C VAL A 48 -5.88 45.78 -49.12
N ILE A 49 -5.71 45.12 -50.27
CA ILE A 49 -5.83 43.66 -50.38
C ILE A 49 -4.76 42.96 -49.54
N THR A 50 -3.50 43.41 -49.58
CA THR A 50 -2.44 42.82 -48.75
C THR A 50 -2.69 43.07 -47.26
N LEU A 51 -3.14 44.26 -46.86
CA LEU A 51 -3.48 44.56 -45.47
C LEU A 51 -4.63 43.67 -44.97
N LEU A 52 -5.70 43.50 -45.75
CA LEU A 52 -6.81 42.61 -45.43
C LEU A 52 -6.35 41.15 -45.34
N GLY A 53 -5.47 40.71 -46.25
CA GLY A 53 -4.88 39.36 -46.20
C GLY A 53 -4.08 39.12 -44.93
N VAL A 54 -3.25 40.09 -44.51
CA VAL A 54 -2.48 40.01 -43.25
C VAL A 54 -3.40 40.03 -42.03
N LEU A 55 -4.43 40.90 -42.01
CA LEU A 55 -5.39 40.96 -40.90
C LEU A 55 -6.17 39.65 -40.76
N PHE A 56 -6.65 39.08 -41.87
CA PHE A 56 -7.37 37.81 -41.88
C PHE A 56 -6.47 36.65 -41.45
N SER A 57 -5.24 36.58 -41.98
CA SER A 57 -4.26 35.56 -41.60
C SER A 57 -3.90 35.65 -40.11
N ASN A 58 -3.68 36.86 -39.60
CA ASN A 58 -3.34 37.07 -38.19
C ASN A 58 -4.53 36.77 -37.25
N TRP A 59 -5.76 37.07 -37.68
CA TRP A 59 -6.98 36.69 -36.95
C TRP A 59 -7.16 35.16 -36.89
N HIS A 60 -6.99 34.46 -38.02
CA HIS A 60 -7.07 33.01 -38.07
C HIS A 60 -5.98 32.35 -37.22
N ASN A 61 -4.73 32.81 -37.33
CA ASN A 61 -3.62 32.32 -36.50
C ASN A 61 -3.85 32.56 -35.00
N ARG A 62 -4.45 33.70 -34.62
CA ARG A 62 -4.81 33.96 -33.21
C ARG A 62 -5.88 33.01 -32.70
N ARG A 63 -6.84 32.64 -33.54
CA ARG A 63 -7.89 31.67 -33.18
C ARG A 63 -7.30 30.27 -33.01
N LEU A 64 -6.53 29.79 -34.00
CA LEU A 64 -5.86 28.49 -33.93
C LEU A 64 -4.98 28.35 -32.69
N LYS A 65 -4.14 29.35 -32.40
CA LYS A 65 -3.28 29.35 -31.20
C LYS A 65 -4.07 29.31 -29.90
N ARG A 66 -5.23 29.95 -29.83
CA ARG A 66 -6.09 29.88 -28.64
C ARG A 66 -6.66 28.49 -28.45
N ASP A 67 -7.11 27.86 -29.53
CA ASP A 67 -7.64 26.49 -29.49
C ASP A 67 -6.54 25.49 -29.10
N GLU A 68 -5.33 25.62 -29.68
CA GLU A 68 -4.16 24.83 -29.31
C GLU A 68 -3.75 25.02 -27.83
N LEU A 69 -3.69 26.27 -27.35
CA LEU A 69 -3.38 26.56 -25.95
C LEU A 69 -4.47 26.01 -25.01
N GLY A 70 -5.74 26.08 -25.42
CA GLY A 70 -6.86 25.51 -24.68
C GLY A 70 -6.76 23.98 -24.56
N HIS A 71 -6.47 23.30 -25.68
CA HIS A 71 -6.21 21.86 -25.67
C HIS A 71 -4.98 21.49 -24.83
N ALA A 72 -3.89 22.24 -24.96
CA ALA A 72 -2.68 22.01 -24.17
C ALA A 72 -2.91 22.24 -22.67
N ALA A 73 -3.70 23.24 -22.28
CA ALA A 73 -4.08 23.48 -20.89
C ALA A 73 -4.94 22.33 -20.35
N ALA A 74 -5.98 21.93 -21.07
CA ALA A 74 -6.85 20.82 -20.69
C ALA A 74 -6.08 19.49 -20.60
N GLN A 75 -5.13 19.25 -21.50
CA GLN A 75 -4.27 18.07 -21.44
C GLN A 75 -3.36 18.11 -20.21
N ARG A 76 -2.73 19.25 -19.90
CA ARG A 76 -1.90 19.42 -18.70
C ARG A 76 -2.68 19.22 -17.40
N ASP A 77 -3.92 19.70 -17.34
CA ASP A 77 -4.76 19.53 -16.16
C ASP A 77 -5.12 18.05 -15.96
N ARG A 78 -5.47 17.33 -17.03
CA ARG A 78 -5.69 15.87 -16.99
C ARG A 78 -4.43 15.11 -16.58
N GLU A 79 -3.28 15.48 -17.12
CA GLU A 79 -2.00 14.85 -16.76
C GLU A 79 -1.66 15.06 -15.28
N ARG A 80 -1.89 16.27 -14.74
CA ARG A 80 -1.70 16.57 -13.31
C ARG A 80 -2.66 15.80 -12.43
N GLU A 81 -3.93 15.72 -12.82
CA GLU A 81 -4.94 14.96 -12.09
C GLU A 81 -4.59 13.46 -12.06
N MET A 82 -4.23 12.89 -13.21
CA MET A 82 -3.81 11.48 -13.29
C MET A 82 -2.53 11.20 -12.51
N ALA A 83 -1.57 12.13 -12.51
CA ALA A 83 -0.38 12.03 -11.68
C ALA A 83 -0.74 12.02 -10.19
N LEU A 84 -1.60 12.94 -9.73
CA LEU A 84 -2.06 12.98 -8.35
C LEU A 84 -2.79 11.69 -7.95
N ARG A 85 -3.68 11.18 -8.81
CA ARG A 85 -4.39 9.90 -8.58
C ARG A 85 -3.41 8.74 -8.44
N ARG A 86 -2.42 8.62 -9.34
CA ARG A 86 -1.38 7.59 -9.26
C ARG A 86 -0.59 7.67 -7.96
N ASP A 87 -0.18 8.87 -7.58
CA ASP A 87 0.66 9.12 -6.41
C ASP A 87 -0.10 8.86 -5.09
N VAL A 88 -1.44 8.81 -5.11
CA VAL A 88 -2.26 8.45 -3.95
C VAL A 88 -2.71 6.98 -3.98
N PHE A 89 -3.23 6.48 -5.10
CA PHE A 89 -3.84 5.15 -5.16
C PHE A 89 -2.85 4.00 -5.13
N LEU A 90 -1.66 4.13 -5.74
CA LEU A 90 -0.67 3.05 -5.70
C LEU A 90 -0.16 2.81 -4.27
N PRO A 91 0.30 3.84 -3.51
CA PRO A 91 0.67 3.66 -2.11
C PRO A 91 -0.50 3.21 -1.23
N ALA A 92 -1.74 3.60 -1.57
CA ALA A 92 -2.92 3.15 -0.82
C ALA A 92 -3.13 1.62 -0.98
N VAL A 93 -3.00 1.06 -2.18
CA VAL A 93 -3.11 -0.40 -2.37
C VAL A 93 -2.07 -1.13 -1.53
N GLU A 94 -0.81 -0.67 -1.57
CA GLU A 94 0.27 -1.23 -0.74
C GLU A 94 -0.04 -1.12 0.75
N ALA A 95 -0.49 0.05 1.20
CA ALA A 95 -0.87 0.29 2.59
C ALA A 95 -2.01 -0.64 3.04
N GLY A 96 -3.02 -0.87 2.20
CA GLY A 96 -4.11 -1.81 2.50
C GLY A 96 -3.60 -3.25 2.70
N LEU A 97 -2.65 -3.70 1.87
CA LEU A 97 -2.00 -5.00 2.03
C LEU A 97 -1.14 -5.07 3.30
N VAL A 98 -0.43 -3.98 3.62
CA VAL A 98 0.35 -3.90 4.87
C VAL A 98 -0.57 -3.97 6.10
N MET A 99 -1.69 -3.24 6.09
CA MET A 99 -2.71 -3.33 7.14
C MET A 99 -3.22 -4.76 7.30
N GLN A 100 -3.56 -5.43 6.19
CA GLN A 100 -3.99 -6.84 6.22
C GLN A 100 -2.92 -7.76 6.80
N SER A 101 -1.65 -7.60 6.40
CA SER A 101 -0.54 -8.41 6.95
C SER A 101 -0.29 -8.13 8.44
N SER A 102 -0.54 -6.91 8.90
CA SER A 102 -0.35 -6.52 10.29
C SER A 102 -1.35 -7.21 11.22
N ILE A 103 -2.57 -7.50 10.73
CA ILE A 103 -3.57 -8.30 11.46
C ILE A 103 -3.01 -9.69 11.82
N GLY A 104 -2.36 -10.37 10.88
CA GLY A 104 -1.70 -11.65 11.16
C GLY A 104 -0.51 -11.52 12.13
N ALA A 105 0.22 -10.40 12.07
CA ALA A 105 1.32 -10.14 12.99
C ALA A 105 0.85 -9.88 14.44
N VAL A 106 -0.41 -9.51 14.66
CA VAL A 106 -0.96 -9.31 16.02
C VAL A 106 -0.89 -10.60 16.84
N THR A 107 -1.10 -11.78 16.24
CA THR A 107 -1.03 -13.06 16.98
C THR A 107 0.40 -13.56 17.20
N ASN A 108 1.41 -12.93 16.59
CA ASN A 108 2.81 -13.26 16.80
C ASN A 108 3.37 -12.53 18.04
N LEU A 109 3.66 -13.31 19.08
CA LEU A 109 4.18 -12.79 20.35
C LEU A 109 5.67 -12.43 20.31
N GLU A 110 6.43 -12.91 19.32
CA GLU A 110 7.85 -12.58 19.15
C GLU A 110 8.05 -11.16 18.62
N MET A 111 7.06 -10.62 17.92
CA MET A 111 7.08 -9.24 17.47
C MET A 111 6.65 -8.32 18.60
N SER A 112 7.18 -7.10 18.69
CA SER A 112 6.69 -6.13 19.68
C SER A 112 5.29 -5.60 19.32
N VAL A 113 4.43 -5.37 20.32
CA VAL A 113 3.11 -4.75 20.12
C VAL A 113 3.25 -3.38 19.45
N ALA A 114 4.21 -2.57 19.91
CA ALA A 114 4.45 -1.22 19.41
C ALA A 114 4.77 -1.23 17.90
N THR A 115 5.64 -2.14 17.45
CA THR A 115 6.00 -2.28 16.04
C THR A 115 4.79 -2.65 15.17
N VAL A 116 3.92 -3.55 15.66
CA VAL A 116 2.71 -3.95 14.92
C VAL A 116 1.70 -2.80 14.83
N VAL A 117 1.51 -2.06 15.93
CA VAL A 117 0.62 -0.89 15.98
C VAL A 117 1.12 0.24 15.08
N GLU A 118 2.41 0.58 15.15
CA GLU A 118 3.03 1.62 14.33
C GLU A 118 2.88 1.31 12.84
N ARG A 119 3.16 0.07 12.44
CA ARG A 119 3.02 -0.39 11.05
C ARG A 119 1.59 -0.28 10.56
N PHE A 120 0.61 -0.67 11.38
CA PHE A 120 -0.80 -0.56 11.04
C PHE A 120 -1.23 0.91 10.91
N GLN A 121 -0.87 1.76 11.86
CA GLN A 121 -1.25 3.18 11.89
C GLN A 121 -0.63 3.97 10.73
N ALA A 122 0.66 3.78 10.44
CA ALA A 122 1.33 4.44 9.33
C ALA A 122 0.70 4.08 7.98
N SER A 123 0.32 2.81 7.82
CA SER A 123 -0.37 2.32 6.63
C SER A 123 -1.79 2.89 6.55
N ASN A 124 -2.54 2.86 7.66
CA ASN A 124 -3.88 3.45 7.71
C ASN A 124 -3.88 4.95 7.36
N ALA A 125 -2.86 5.70 7.81
CA ALA A 125 -2.71 7.12 7.46
C ALA A 125 -2.46 7.33 5.96
N THR A 126 -1.70 6.43 5.31
CA THR A 126 -1.49 6.46 3.87
C THR A 126 -2.77 6.09 3.12
N PHE A 127 -3.47 5.05 3.58
CA PHE A 127 -4.73 4.59 3.02
C PHE A 127 -5.83 5.66 3.09
N ALA A 128 -5.89 6.41 4.20
CA ALA A 128 -6.87 7.47 4.41
C ALA A 128 -6.76 8.64 3.39
N LYS A 129 -5.60 8.82 2.75
CA LYS A 129 -5.42 9.87 1.71
C LYS A 129 -6.33 9.67 0.50
N VAL A 130 -6.84 8.46 0.27
CA VAL A 130 -7.84 8.17 -0.76
C VAL A 130 -9.07 9.06 -0.63
N ALA A 131 -9.47 9.41 0.60
CA ALA A 131 -10.63 10.27 0.85
C ALA A 131 -10.51 11.69 0.27
N VAL A 132 -9.29 12.14 -0.05
CA VAL A 132 -9.03 13.50 -0.56
C VAL A 132 -9.21 13.60 -2.07
N VAL A 133 -8.91 12.52 -2.81
CA VAL A 133 -8.82 12.54 -4.28
C VAL A 133 -9.79 11.59 -4.98
N GLY A 134 -10.32 10.60 -4.26
CA GLY A 134 -11.21 9.59 -4.85
C GLY A 134 -12.64 10.09 -5.01
N ALA A 135 -13.33 9.56 -6.03
CA ALA A 135 -14.76 9.68 -6.14
C ALA A 135 -15.47 9.00 -4.97
N GLN A 136 -16.72 9.39 -4.72
CA GLN A 136 -17.52 8.91 -3.59
C GLN A 136 -17.56 7.38 -3.50
N GLU A 137 -17.67 6.68 -4.63
CA GLU A 137 -17.69 5.21 -4.68
C GLU A 137 -16.36 4.62 -4.18
N THR A 138 -15.23 5.13 -4.66
CA THR A 138 -13.87 4.74 -4.24
C THR A 138 -13.66 4.98 -2.75
N VAL A 139 -14.07 6.15 -2.26
CA VAL A 139 -13.97 6.51 -0.84
C VAL A 139 -14.81 5.56 0.01
N THR A 140 -16.03 5.25 -0.41
CA THR A 140 -16.95 4.36 0.33
C THR A 140 -16.37 2.94 0.42
N ALA A 141 -15.90 2.38 -0.69
CA ALA A 141 -15.32 1.04 -0.72
C ALA A 141 -14.04 0.95 0.14
N CYS A 142 -13.17 1.96 0.06
CA CYS A 142 -11.96 2.02 0.89
C CYS A 142 -12.31 2.18 2.37
N GLN A 143 -13.28 3.03 2.73
CA GLN A 143 -13.71 3.19 4.12
C GLN A 143 -14.28 1.89 4.70
N GLN A 144 -15.06 1.12 3.92
CA GLN A 144 -15.56 -0.18 4.36
C GLN A 144 -14.41 -1.17 4.63
N LEU A 145 -13.43 -1.26 3.73
CA LEU A 145 -12.25 -2.09 3.93
C LEU A 145 -11.45 -1.64 5.17
N SER A 146 -11.17 -0.34 5.29
CA SER A 146 -10.44 0.24 6.42
C SER A 146 -11.14 0.00 7.75
N ALA A 147 -12.46 0.14 7.80
CA ALA A 147 -13.26 -0.12 8.99
C ALA A 147 -13.22 -1.60 9.39
N GLY A 148 -13.37 -2.50 8.43
CA GLY A 148 -13.23 -3.94 8.66
C GLY A 148 -11.85 -4.30 9.20
N LEU A 149 -10.79 -3.80 8.57
CA LEU A 149 -9.40 -4.04 9.01
C LEU A 149 -9.17 -3.50 10.43
N GLY A 150 -9.69 -2.30 10.74
CA GLY A 150 -9.60 -1.70 12.07
C GLY A 150 -10.33 -2.50 13.16
N ALA A 151 -11.53 -3.00 12.86
CA ALA A 151 -12.27 -3.87 13.76
C ALA A 151 -11.51 -5.17 14.04
N ALA A 152 -11.07 -5.87 12.98
CA ALA A 152 -10.29 -7.10 13.11
C ALA A 152 -8.97 -6.90 13.89
N PHE A 153 -8.26 -5.79 13.63
CA PHE A 153 -7.04 -5.44 14.35
C PHE A 153 -7.31 -5.23 15.86
N THR A 154 -8.40 -4.54 16.19
CA THR A 154 -8.79 -4.28 17.58
C THR A 154 -9.15 -5.57 18.31
N ASP A 155 -10.01 -6.41 17.70
CA ASP A 155 -10.44 -7.69 18.28
C ASP A 155 -9.26 -8.62 18.58
N LEU A 156 -8.32 -8.73 17.65
CA LEU A 156 -7.11 -9.55 17.84
C LEU A 156 -6.15 -8.93 18.85
N SER A 157 -6.07 -7.60 18.92
CA SER A 157 -5.22 -6.91 19.91
C SER A 157 -5.69 -7.20 21.33
N LEU A 158 -7.00 -7.35 21.56
CA LEU A 158 -7.55 -7.80 22.83
C LEU A 158 -7.09 -9.22 23.18
N GLN A 159 -7.14 -10.15 22.23
CA GLN A 159 -6.64 -11.53 22.45
C GLN A 159 -5.14 -11.54 22.75
N ARG A 160 -4.37 -10.72 22.03
CA ARG A 160 -2.93 -10.55 22.26
C ARG A 160 -2.62 -10.06 23.67
N GLY A 161 -3.43 -9.16 24.22
CA GLY A 161 -3.29 -8.69 25.60
C GLY A 161 -3.34 -9.83 26.61
N THR A 162 -4.29 -10.77 26.45
CA THR A 162 -4.37 -11.98 27.30
C THR A 162 -3.15 -12.87 27.13
N LEU A 163 -2.67 -13.08 25.90
CA LEU A 163 -1.46 -13.87 25.64
C LEU A 163 -0.21 -13.26 26.29
N GLN A 164 -0.11 -11.92 26.30
CA GLN A 164 0.98 -11.21 26.98
C GLN A 164 0.94 -11.43 28.50
N GLN A 165 -0.25 -11.51 29.10
CA GLN A 165 -0.37 -11.81 30.53
C GLN A 165 0.20 -13.19 30.87
N TYR A 166 -0.06 -14.20 30.03
CA TYR A 166 0.55 -15.52 30.20
C TYR A 166 2.07 -15.47 30.06
N GLN A 167 2.61 -14.75 29.07
CA GLN A 167 4.07 -14.56 28.94
C GLN A 167 4.68 -13.90 30.17
N ASN A 168 4.04 -12.86 30.70
CA ASN A 168 4.50 -12.17 31.89
C ASN A 168 4.49 -13.10 33.10
N ARG A 169 3.45 -13.94 33.26
CA ARG A 169 3.39 -14.94 34.33
C ARG A 169 4.49 -15.99 34.20
N LEU A 170 4.77 -16.46 32.98
CA LEU A 170 5.87 -17.40 32.74
C LEU A 170 7.23 -16.78 33.13
N ALA A 171 7.48 -15.53 32.73
CA ALA A 171 8.71 -14.82 33.11
C ALA A 171 8.82 -14.56 34.62
N GLU A 172 7.70 -14.39 35.33
CA GLU A 172 7.67 -14.33 36.78
C GLU A 172 8.04 -15.68 37.41
N LEU A 173 7.43 -16.77 36.96
CA LEU A 173 7.72 -18.13 37.43
C LEU A 173 9.17 -18.53 37.15
N ASP A 174 9.71 -18.19 35.98
CA ASP A 174 11.11 -18.47 35.62
C ASP A 174 12.09 -17.76 36.57
N ARG A 175 11.81 -16.49 36.91
CA ARG A 175 12.60 -15.75 37.92
C ARG A 175 12.47 -16.37 39.31
N TYR A 176 11.26 -16.77 39.70
CA TYR A 176 11.00 -17.40 40.98
C TYR A 176 11.76 -18.74 41.13
N ILE A 177 11.74 -19.58 40.09
CA ILE A 177 12.49 -20.83 40.03
C ILE A 177 13.99 -20.54 40.18
N ALA A 178 14.54 -19.60 39.40
CA ALA A 178 15.96 -19.25 39.45
C ALA A 178 16.42 -18.79 40.85
N ILE A 179 15.58 -18.01 41.56
CA ILE A 179 15.86 -17.61 42.95
C ILE A 179 15.96 -18.83 43.86
N HIS A 180 14.98 -19.74 43.79
CA HIS A 180 14.95 -20.92 44.64
C HIS A 180 16.03 -21.94 44.29
N GLU A 181 16.45 -22.04 43.03
CA GLU A 181 17.62 -22.81 42.61
C GLU A 181 18.89 -22.27 43.24
N GLY A 182 19.11 -20.95 43.20
CA GLY A 182 20.26 -20.33 43.86
C GLY A 182 20.29 -20.55 45.37
N LEU A 183 19.13 -20.51 46.04
CA LEU A 183 19.00 -20.81 47.46
C LEU A 183 19.26 -22.29 47.77
N ARG A 184 18.68 -23.20 46.98
CA ARG A 184 18.94 -24.65 47.08
C ARG A 184 20.43 -24.92 46.97
N ASP A 185 21.09 -24.36 45.97
CA ASP A 185 22.52 -24.58 45.71
C ASP A 185 23.40 -24.01 46.84
N SER A 186 22.98 -22.90 47.45
CA SER A 186 23.62 -22.36 48.65
C SER A 186 23.51 -23.32 49.84
N TRP A 187 22.36 -23.94 50.05
CA TRP A 187 22.18 -24.95 51.10
C TRP A 187 22.92 -26.27 50.83
N ILE A 188 23.10 -26.65 49.56
CA ILE A 188 23.99 -27.76 49.19
C ILE A 188 25.42 -27.47 49.67
N LYS A 189 25.92 -26.24 49.45
CA LYS A 189 27.26 -25.85 49.92
C LYS A 189 27.38 -25.90 51.45
N VAL A 190 26.36 -25.41 52.16
CA VAL A 190 26.32 -25.51 53.64
C VAL A 190 26.41 -26.97 54.08
N GLN A 191 25.64 -27.88 53.46
CA GLN A 191 25.71 -29.31 53.78
C GLN A 191 27.10 -29.88 53.48
N GLN A 192 27.72 -29.53 52.35
CA GLN A 192 29.09 -29.95 52.02
C GLN A 192 30.13 -29.47 53.04
N ASP A 193 30.02 -28.22 53.49
CA ASP A 193 30.89 -27.64 54.53
C ASP A 193 30.74 -28.36 55.87
N LEU A 194 29.51 -28.73 56.25
CA LEU A 194 29.25 -29.51 57.47
C LEU A 194 29.91 -30.89 57.40
N VAL A 195 29.85 -31.57 56.23
CA VAL A 195 30.59 -32.83 56.01
C VAL A 195 32.09 -32.60 56.16
N ALA A 196 32.63 -31.58 55.49
CA ALA A 196 34.08 -31.32 55.46
C ALA A 196 34.65 -31.00 56.86
N LYS A 197 33.88 -30.30 57.70
CA LYS A 197 34.26 -29.97 59.08
C LYS A 197 34.06 -31.13 60.07
N GLY A 198 33.44 -32.23 59.63
CA GLY A 198 33.10 -33.34 60.52
C GLY A 198 32.07 -32.96 61.58
N GLU A 199 31.21 -31.98 61.30
CA GLU A 199 30.18 -31.50 62.23
C GLU A 199 29.11 -32.58 62.44
N LYS A 200 28.86 -32.94 63.71
CA LYS A 200 27.95 -34.03 64.09
C LYS A 200 26.66 -33.55 64.73
N SER A 201 26.45 -32.24 64.88
CA SER A 201 25.21 -31.71 65.41
C SER A 201 24.01 -32.09 64.53
N ALA A 202 23.15 -32.98 65.05
CA ALA A 202 21.96 -33.45 64.37
C ALA A 202 20.96 -32.31 64.08
N GLU A 203 20.93 -31.29 64.93
CA GLU A 203 20.05 -30.14 64.79
C GLU A 203 20.42 -29.31 63.56
N ILE A 204 21.71 -28.95 63.41
CA ILE A 204 22.21 -28.15 62.28
C ILE A 204 21.98 -28.90 60.95
N TRP A 205 22.24 -30.21 60.94
CA TRP A 205 21.97 -31.06 59.79
C TRP A 205 20.49 -31.10 59.41
N THR A 206 19.62 -31.21 60.40
CA THR A 206 18.17 -31.25 60.19
C THR A 206 17.66 -29.91 59.64
N ALA A 207 18.14 -28.79 60.19
CA ALA A 207 17.80 -27.45 59.70
C ALA A 207 18.25 -27.24 58.24
N ALA A 208 19.51 -27.55 57.91
CA ALA A 208 20.04 -27.40 56.55
C ALA A 208 19.29 -28.29 55.54
N ARG A 209 18.92 -29.52 55.92
CA ARG A 209 18.09 -30.40 55.09
C ARG A 209 16.66 -29.87 54.95
N GLY A 210 16.09 -29.30 56.02
CA GLY A 210 14.78 -28.66 56.01
C GLY A 210 14.70 -27.54 54.99
N HIS A 211 15.67 -26.62 55.00
CA HIS A 211 15.72 -25.52 54.03
C HIS A 211 15.93 -26.00 52.59
N PHE A 212 16.83 -26.96 52.37
CA PHE A 212 16.99 -27.58 51.05
C PHE A 212 15.67 -28.17 50.53
N THR A 213 14.99 -28.95 51.38
CA THR A 213 13.72 -29.61 51.03
C THR A 213 12.63 -28.59 50.75
N GLN A 214 12.56 -27.52 51.54
CA GLN A 214 11.64 -26.40 51.32
C GLN A 214 11.84 -25.78 49.93
N HIS A 215 13.07 -25.42 49.56
CA HIS A 215 13.33 -24.81 48.25
C HIS A 215 13.10 -25.78 47.09
N MET A 216 13.40 -27.07 47.24
CA MET A 216 13.04 -28.09 46.26
C MET A 216 11.52 -28.19 46.06
N ASN A 217 10.74 -28.11 47.14
CA ASN A 217 9.27 -28.13 47.07
C ASN A 217 8.73 -26.88 46.35
N GLU A 218 9.27 -25.70 46.62
CA GLU A 218 8.87 -24.47 45.92
C GLU A 218 9.22 -24.52 44.43
N ILE A 219 10.40 -25.05 44.06
CA ILE A 219 10.78 -25.26 42.66
C ILE A 219 9.78 -26.19 41.97
N ASN A 220 9.48 -27.36 42.56
CA ASN A 220 8.55 -28.34 41.98
C ASN A 220 7.13 -27.76 41.82
N LYS A 221 6.67 -26.97 42.80
CA LYS A 221 5.39 -26.26 42.75
C LYS A 221 5.36 -25.25 41.61
N ALA A 222 6.40 -24.43 41.48
CA ALA A 222 6.51 -23.44 40.41
C ALA A 222 6.62 -24.08 39.02
N LEU A 223 7.34 -25.20 38.88
CA LEU A 223 7.42 -25.96 37.63
C LEU A 223 6.06 -26.54 37.23
N THR A 224 5.29 -27.05 38.19
CA THR A 224 3.92 -27.54 37.95
C THR A 224 3.01 -26.41 37.48
N GLU A 225 3.04 -25.27 38.17
CA GLU A 225 2.26 -24.10 37.78
C GLU A 225 2.66 -23.59 36.38
N ARG A 226 3.96 -23.54 36.10
CA ARG A 226 4.50 -23.15 34.80
C ARG A 226 3.95 -24.03 33.67
N GLY A 227 3.88 -25.35 33.88
CA GLY A 227 3.26 -26.29 32.95
C GLY A 227 1.79 -25.95 32.67
N ASN A 228 1.01 -25.65 33.71
CA ASN A 228 -0.41 -25.27 33.58
C ASN A 228 -0.58 -23.94 32.82
N VAL A 229 0.31 -22.97 33.06
CA VAL A 229 0.29 -21.67 32.37
C VAL A 229 0.63 -21.83 30.89
N ILE A 230 1.62 -22.68 30.55
CA ILE A 230 1.95 -23.00 29.15
C ILE A 230 0.75 -23.60 28.43
N GLN A 231 0.13 -24.63 29.02
CA GLN A 231 -1.05 -25.26 28.42
C GLN A 231 -2.19 -24.26 28.20
N SER A 232 -2.47 -23.42 29.20
CA SER A 232 -3.51 -22.38 29.12
C SER A 232 -3.21 -21.36 28.03
N ARG A 233 -1.95 -20.92 27.93
CA ARG A 233 -1.48 -20.02 26.87
C ARG A 233 -1.67 -20.63 25.49
N ASP A 234 -1.31 -21.90 25.31
CA ASP A 234 -1.36 -22.56 24.01
C ASP A 234 -2.81 -22.75 23.53
N LEU A 235 -3.74 -23.08 24.44
CA LEU A 235 -5.17 -23.06 24.16
C LEU A 235 -5.66 -21.67 23.75
N LYS A 236 -5.23 -20.63 24.48
CA LYS A 236 -5.60 -19.24 24.16
C LYS A 236 -5.02 -18.79 22.82
N GLN A 237 -3.81 -19.24 22.46
CA GLN A 237 -3.18 -18.95 21.18
C GLN A 237 -4.00 -19.57 20.03
N LEU A 238 -4.51 -20.79 20.24
CA LEU A 238 -5.38 -21.45 19.27
C LEU A 238 -6.68 -20.65 19.06
N GLU A 239 -7.34 -20.21 20.14
CA GLU A 239 -8.53 -19.35 20.06
C GLU A 239 -8.26 -18.04 19.31
N ALA A 240 -7.12 -17.39 19.57
CA ALA A 240 -6.73 -16.17 18.87
C ALA A 240 -6.52 -16.42 17.36
N ASN A 241 -5.93 -17.55 16.99
CA ASN A 241 -5.75 -17.93 15.60
C ASN A 241 -7.07 -18.33 14.91
N GLU A 242 -8.02 -18.93 15.62
CA GLU A 242 -9.37 -19.18 15.11
C GLU A 242 -10.12 -17.88 14.85
N LEU A 243 -10.00 -16.92 15.76
CA LEU A 243 -10.53 -15.57 15.54
C LEU A 243 -9.87 -14.91 14.31
N LEU A 244 -8.56 -15.03 14.15
CA LEU A 244 -7.86 -14.55 12.96
C LEU A 244 -8.42 -15.18 11.67
N ALA A 245 -8.63 -16.51 11.66
CA ALA A 245 -9.23 -17.20 10.51
C ALA A 245 -10.60 -16.62 10.15
N LYS A 246 -11.45 -16.42 11.16
CA LYS A 246 -12.78 -15.83 11.00
C LYS A 246 -12.71 -14.40 10.47
N GLN A 247 -11.81 -13.58 11.01
CA GLN A 247 -11.63 -12.20 10.54
C GLN A 247 -11.14 -12.15 9.09
N LEU A 248 -10.18 -13.01 8.71
CA LEU A 248 -9.71 -13.09 7.32
C LEU A 248 -10.83 -13.48 6.35
N GLU A 249 -11.72 -14.39 6.76
CA GLU A 249 -12.91 -14.78 5.99
C GLU A 249 -13.87 -13.60 5.79
N LEU A 250 -14.13 -12.81 6.84
CA LEU A 250 -14.99 -11.62 6.77
C LEU A 250 -14.38 -10.47 5.96
N LEU A 251 -13.06 -10.31 6.00
CA LEU A 251 -12.33 -9.26 5.29
C LEU A 251 -12.14 -9.55 3.80
N SER A 252 -12.08 -10.83 3.43
CA SER A 252 -11.85 -11.27 2.05
C SER A 252 -12.73 -10.58 1.00
N PRO A 253 -14.06 -10.47 1.17
CA PRO A 253 -14.92 -9.81 0.18
C PRO A 253 -14.77 -8.29 0.11
N LEU A 254 -14.15 -7.64 1.11
CA LEU A 254 -14.04 -6.17 1.16
C LEU A 254 -12.86 -5.64 0.34
N PHE A 255 -11.85 -6.48 0.08
CA PHE A 255 -10.64 -6.04 -0.64
C PHE A 255 -10.88 -5.81 -2.14
N PRO A 256 -11.51 -6.72 -2.91
CA PRO A 256 -11.70 -6.51 -4.35
C PRO A 256 -12.50 -5.25 -4.72
N PRO A 257 -13.62 -4.90 -4.07
CA PRO A 257 -14.34 -3.66 -4.37
C PRO A 257 -13.49 -2.40 -4.23
N ALA A 258 -12.68 -2.31 -3.17
CA ALA A 258 -11.76 -1.19 -2.97
C ALA A 258 -10.69 -1.14 -4.06
N LEU A 259 -10.12 -2.29 -4.43
CA LEU A 259 -9.14 -2.39 -5.51
C LEU A 259 -9.73 -1.98 -6.87
N PHE A 260 -10.92 -2.46 -7.21
CA PHE A 260 -11.58 -2.14 -8.47
C PHE A 260 -11.90 -0.67 -8.59
N ALA A 261 -12.45 -0.07 -7.53
CA ALA A 261 -12.73 1.36 -7.52
C ALA A 261 -11.46 2.19 -7.75
N MET A 262 -10.36 1.88 -7.04
CA MET A 262 -9.08 2.56 -7.25
C MET A 262 -8.52 2.35 -8.67
N ARG A 263 -8.69 1.17 -9.28
CA ARG A 263 -8.26 0.92 -10.67
C ARG A 263 -9.08 1.69 -11.69
N ARG A 264 -10.39 1.83 -11.47
CA ARG A 264 -11.27 2.66 -12.31
C ARG A 264 -10.82 4.12 -12.30
N GLU A 265 -10.42 4.65 -11.15
CA GLU A 265 -9.86 6.01 -11.04
C GLU A 265 -8.58 6.21 -11.85
N LEU A 266 -7.78 5.15 -11.97
CA LEU A 266 -6.54 5.12 -12.75
C LEU A 266 -6.76 4.74 -14.22
N GLN A 267 -8.00 4.49 -14.65
CA GLN A 267 -8.34 4.03 -15.99
C GLN A 267 -7.58 2.75 -16.39
N LEU A 268 -7.33 1.86 -15.43
CA LEU A 268 -6.61 0.61 -15.63
C LEU A 268 -7.61 -0.55 -15.80
N PRO A 269 -7.88 -1.00 -17.04
CA PRO A 269 -8.87 -2.06 -17.27
C PRO A 269 -8.49 -3.33 -16.52
N LEU A 270 -9.51 -4.03 -16.05
CA LEU A 270 -9.39 -5.34 -15.40
C LEU A 270 -10.69 -6.11 -15.67
N ASP A 271 -10.56 -7.40 -15.96
CA ASP A 271 -11.70 -8.30 -15.91
C ASP A 271 -12.05 -8.56 -14.44
N GLU A 272 -12.99 -7.78 -13.91
CA GLU A 272 -13.41 -7.83 -12.50
C GLU A 272 -13.99 -9.19 -12.13
N GLN A 273 -14.73 -9.83 -13.06
CA GLN A 273 -15.34 -11.13 -12.81
C GLN A 273 -14.28 -12.24 -12.71
N SER A 274 -13.41 -12.34 -13.71
CA SER A 274 -12.31 -13.33 -13.68
C SER A 274 -11.33 -13.08 -12.53
N PHE A 275 -11.21 -11.84 -12.04
CA PHE A 275 -10.43 -11.55 -10.84
C PHE A 275 -11.14 -12.03 -9.58
N LEU A 276 -12.44 -11.74 -9.42
CA LEU A 276 -13.22 -12.14 -8.25
C LEU A 276 -13.25 -13.65 -8.07
N GLU A 277 -13.51 -14.40 -9.14
CA GLU A 277 -13.54 -15.87 -9.13
C GLU A 277 -12.20 -16.43 -8.62
N ARG A 278 -11.08 -16.01 -9.24
CA ARG A 278 -9.74 -16.44 -8.82
C ARG A 278 -9.39 -16.00 -7.41
N HIS A 279 -9.79 -14.79 -7.01
CA HIS A 279 -9.53 -14.28 -5.67
C HIS A 279 -10.24 -15.12 -4.62
N MET A 280 -11.52 -15.41 -4.82
CA MET A 280 -12.31 -16.22 -3.89
C MET A 280 -11.79 -17.65 -3.81
N ASP A 281 -11.43 -18.28 -4.93
CA ASP A 281 -10.86 -19.62 -4.95
C ASP A 281 -9.55 -19.71 -4.17
N LEU A 282 -8.61 -18.79 -4.42
CA LEU A 282 -7.34 -18.75 -3.69
C LEU A 282 -7.55 -18.49 -2.20
N ARG A 283 -8.50 -17.63 -1.83
CA ARG A 283 -8.83 -17.34 -0.43
C ARG A 283 -9.46 -18.55 0.26
N ALA A 284 -10.36 -19.26 -0.41
CA ALA A 284 -10.95 -20.50 0.10
C ALA A 284 -9.86 -21.56 0.34
N GLN A 285 -8.92 -21.73 -0.60
CA GLN A 285 -7.79 -22.65 -0.45
C GLN A 285 -6.89 -22.27 0.73
N GLN A 286 -6.52 -21.00 0.85
CA GLN A 286 -5.71 -20.50 1.98
C GLN A 286 -6.40 -20.74 3.32
N LEU A 287 -7.69 -20.44 3.42
CA LEU A 287 -8.47 -20.66 4.64
C LEU A 287 -8.62 -22.15 4.97
N ALA A 288 -8.79 -23.01 3.97
CA ALA A 288 -8.87 -24.46 4.17
C ALA A 288 -7.57 -25.02 4.77
N VAL A 289 -6.42 -24.64 4.22
CA VAL A 289 -5.10 -25.03 4.74
C VAL A 289 -4.90 -24.51 6.17
N PHE A 290 -5.29 -23.26 6.42
CA PHE A 290 -5.18 -22.67 7.75
C PHE A 290 -6.08 -23.36 8.78
N LYS A 291 -7.34 -23.64 8.43
CA LYS A 291 -8.30 -24.35 9.31
C LYS A 291 -7.85 -25.80 9.58
N ASP A 292 -7.31 -26.50 8.59
CA ASP A 292 -6.73 -27.84 8.77
C ASP A 292 -5.55 -27.82 9.76
N ALA A 293 -4.64 -26.85 9.62
CA ALA A 293 -3.53 -26.68 10.55
C ALA A 293 -4.01 -26.40 11.99
N LEU A 294 -5.06 -25.59 12.16
CA LEU A 294 -5.68 -25.35 13.47
C LEU A 294 -6.32 -26.61 14.04
N GLY A 295 -7.00 -27.41 13.21
CA GLY A 295 -7.57 -28.69 13.61
C GLY A 295 -6.50 -29.67 14.12
N LYS A 296 -5.38 -29.78 13.41
CA LYS A 296 -4.23 -30.60 13.82
C LYS A 296 -3.61 -30.11 15.12
N ALA A 297 -3.42 -28.80 15.27
CA ALA A 297 -2.90 -28.21 16.49
C ALA A 297 -3.81 -28.49 17.71
N ARG A 298 -5.13 -28.38 17.52
CA ARG A 298 -6.12 -28.73 18.55
C ARG A 298 -6.02 -30.19 18.97
N ALA A 299 -5.95 -31.11 18.00
CA ALA A 299 -5.83 -32.54 18.28
C ALA A 299 -4.53 -32.86 19.05
N ALA A 300 -3.41 -32.24 18.67
CA ALA A 300 -2.13 -32.41 19.37
C ALA A 300 -2.21 -31.92 20.83
N LEU A 301 -2.84 -30.77 21.08
CA LEU A 301 -3.04 -30.25 22.45
C LEU A 301 -3.96 -31.16 23.28
N ALA A 302 -5.00 -31.73 22.68
CA ALA A 302 -5.90 -32.68 23.35
C ALA A 302 -5.16 -33.97 23.76
N HIS A 303 -4.32 -34.52 22.89
CA HIS A 303 -3.50 -35.69 23.21
C HIS A 303 -2.47 -35.39 24.31
N ALA A 304 -1.84 -34.21 24.29
CA ALA A 304 -0.91 -33.78 25.33
C ALA A 304 -1.60 -33.69 26.71
N ALA A 305 -2.86 -33.23 26.75
CA ALA A 305 -3.65 -33.16 27.99
C ALA A 305 -4.01 -34.55 28.55
N GLN A 306 -4.31 -35.53 27.68
CA GLN A 306 -4.62 -36.91 28.09
C GLN A 306 -3.40 -37.62 28.67
N GLY A 307 -2.23 -37.49 28.04
CA GLY A 307 -0.98 -38.11 28.53
C GLY A 307 -0.52 -37.58 29.90
N GLN A 308 -0.86 -36.34 30.25
CA GLN A 308 -0.59 -35.78 31.58
C GLN A 308 -1.55 -36.32 32.67
N THR A 309 -2.72 -36.83 32.29
CA THR A 309 -3.71 -37.38 33.23
C THR A 309 -3.35 -38.82 33.60
N GLU A 310 -2.78 -39.59 32.68
CA GLU A 310 -2.36 -40.99 32.92
C GLU A 310 -1.04 -41.10 33.72
N ALA A 311 -0.24 -40.04 33.78
CA ALA A 311 1.04 -40.00 34.49
C ALA A 311 0.93 -39.54 35.96
N LYS A 312 -0.26 -39.15 36.42
CA LYS A 312 -0.55 -38.76 37.82
C LYS A 312 -1.21 -39.91 38.57
#